data_AF-A0A2V9PIN6-F1
#
_entry.id   AF-A0A2V9PIN6-F1
#
_cell.length_a   1.000
_cell.length_b   1.000
_cell.length_c   1.000
_cell.angle_alpha   90.00
_cell.angle_beta   90.00
_cell.angle_gamma   90.00
#
_symmetry.space_group_name_H-M   'P 1'
#
loop_
_entity.id
_entity.type
_entity.pdbx_description
1 polymer ?
#
loop_
_entity_poly.entity_id
_entity_poly.type
_entity_poly.pdbx_seq_one_letter_code
_entity_poly.pdbx_strand_id
1 'polypeptide(L)'
;MLLATSNEVDAQTVRSVMAPSAAVSSGNMGNGTLASRVESFEREVILSELKRAGFHMTNAAKALGLERSHLYKKAEQLGIDIRKQRREEES
;
A
#
# COMPACT_ATOMS: atom_id res chain seq x y z
N MET A 1 11.66 -29.09 5.86
CA MET A 1 10.95 -30.38 5.83
C MET A 1 10.24 -30.52 7.18
N LEU A 2 8.92 -30.31 7.23
CA LEU A 2 8.16 -30.29 8.49
C LEU A 2 7.69 -31.72 8.79
N LEU A 3 8.41 -32.44 9.66
CA LEU A 3 8.01 -33.78 10.10
C LEU A 3 6.97 -33.64 11.22
N ALA A 4 5.69 -33.50 10.87
CA ALA A 4 4.60 -33.72 11.81
C ALA A 4 4.36 -35.23 11.93
N THR A 5 4.69 -35.83 13.07
CA THR A 5 4.49 -37.27 13.35
C THR A 5 3.09 -37.59 13.89
N SER A 6 2.19 -36.63 13.94
CA SER A 6 0.77 -36.82 14.25
C SER A 6 -0.06 -35.90 13.37
N ASN A 7 -1.22 -36.41 12.92
CA ASN A 7 -2.18 -35.73 12.03
C ASN A 7 -2.93 -34.55 12.69
N GLU A 8 -2.51 -34.11 13.87
CA GLU A 8 -3.15 -33.02 14.59
C GLU A 8 -2.26 -31.79 14.57
N VAL A 9 -2.78 -30.73 13.96
CA VAL A 9 -2.13 -29.43 13.90
C VAL A 9 -2.64 -28.59 15.06
N ASP A 10 -1.86 -28.52 16.14
CA ASP A 10 -2.19 -27.64 17.26
C ASP A 10 -1.84 -26.18 16.96
N ALA A 11 -2.55 -25.26 17.62
CA ALA A 11 -2.36 -23.83 17.49
C ALA A 11 -0.90 -23.39 17.82
N GLN A 12 -0.17 -24.09 18.70
CA GLN A 12 1.25 -23.82 18.93
C GLN A 12 2.13 -24.14 17.70
N THR A 13 1.84 -25.24 16.99
CA THR A 13 2.59 -25.61 15.78
C THR A 13 2.37 -24.59 14.66
N VAL A 14 1.14 -24.12 14.47
CA VAL A 14 0.82 -23.06 13.51
C VAL A 14 1.59 -21.78 13.83
N ARG A 15 1.59 -21.37 15.11
CA ARG A 15 2.31 -20.17 15.58
C ARG A 15 3.83 -20.27 15.44
N SER A 16 4.40 -21.48 15.48
CA SER A 16 5.85 -21.67 15.31
C SER A 16 6.30 -21.65 13.85
N VAL A 17 5.42 -21.96 12.90
CA VAL A 17 5.74 -21.98 11.46
C VAL A 17 5.36 -20.67 10.78
N MET A 18 4.30 -20.00 11.24
CA MET A 18 4.15 -18.57 11.00
C MET A 18 5.28 -17.87 11.74
N ALA A 19 6.39 -17.57 11.03
CA ALA A 19 7.23 -16.45 11.40
C ALA A 19 6.31 -15.28 11.80
N PRO A 20 6.65 -14.45 12.79
CA PRO A 20 5.85 -13.28 13.08
C PRO A 20 5.91 -12.43 11.83
N SER A 21 4.90 -12.56 10.97
CA SER A 21 4.78 -11.82 9.74
C SER A 21 4.85 -10.39 10.20
N ALA A 22 5.98 -9.74 9.88
CA ALA A 22 6.38 -8.43 10.31
C ALA A 22 5.12 -7.61 10.52
N ALA A 23 4.85 -7.30 11.81
CA ALA A 23 3.60 -6.73 12.30
C ALA A 23 2.91 -6.06 11.13
N VAL A 24 1.93 -6.75 10.52
CA VAL A 24 1.18 -6.15 9.41
C VAL A 24 0.70 -4.88 10.04
N SER A 25 1.29 -3.77 9.64
CA SER A 25 0.92 -2.47 10.16
C SER A 25 -0.54 -2.45 9.79
N SER A 26 -1.41 -2.62 10.78
CA SER A 26 -2.85 -2.52 10.62
C SER A 26 -3.02 -1.12 10.11
N GLY A 27 -2.96 -0.98 8.78
CA GLY A 27 -2.75 0.27 8.09
C GLY A 27 -3.86 1.14 8.58
N ASN A 28 -3.48 2.19 9.30
CA ASN A 28 -4.31 2.93 10.23
C ASN A 28 -5.72 3.01 9.67
N MET A 29 -6.61 2.08 10.08
CA MET A 29 -7.91 1.88 9.45
C MET A 29 -8.71 3.11 9.85
N GLY A 30 -8.56 4.18 9.06
CA GLY A 30 -8.78 5.55 9.51
C GLY A 30 -10.11 5.68 10.23
N ASN A 31 -10.10 6.28 11.42
CA ASN A 31 -11.34 6.61 12.09
C ASN A 31 -12.09 7.63 11.22
N GLY A 32 -13.29 7.28 10.75
CA GLY A 32 -14.04 8.12 9.83
C GLY A 32 -15.07 7.35 9.01
N THR A 33 -15.72 8.07 8.10
CA THR A 33 -16.65 7.52 7.11
C THR A 33 -15.92 6.61 6.12
N LEU A 34 -16.66 5.73 5.44
CA LEU A 34 -16.09 4.88 4.38
C LEU A 34 -15.34 5.72 3.34
N ALA A 35 -15.86 6.88 2.97
CA ALA A 35 -15.23 7.80 2.03
C ALA A 35 -13.82 8.21 2.50
N SER A 36 -13.66 8.65 3.75
CA SER A 36 -12.36 9.06 4.29
C SER A 36 -11.33 7.92 4.36
N ARG A 37 -11.79 6.69 4.63
CA ARG A 37 -10.92 5.50 4.60
C ARG A 37 -10.47 5.17 3.19
N VAL A 38 -11.39 5.22 2.23
CA VAL A 38 -11.08 4.99 0.81
C VAL A 38 -10.10 6.05 0.32
N GLU A 39 -10.31 7.33 0.64
CA GLU A 39 -9.39 8.41 0.28
C GLU A 39 -7.98 8.18 0.85
N SER A 40 -7.88 7.79 2.12
CA SER A 40 -6.59 7.51 2.77
C SER A 40 -5.86 6.35 2.10
N PHE A 41 -6.58 5.27 1.81
CA PHE A 41 -6.05 4.12 1.10
C PHE A 41 -5.60 4.48 -0.33
N GLU A 42 -6.45 5.18 -1.08
CA GLU A 42 -6.12 5.63 -2.44
C GLU A 42 -4.87 6.51 -2.45
N ARG A 43 -4.74 7.41 -1.47
CA ARG A 43 -3.56 8.24 -1.31
C ARG A 43 -2.30 7.42 -1.10
N GLU A 44 -2.32 6.46 -0.17
CA GLU A 44 -1.18 5.58 0.09
C GLU A 44 -0.79 4.76 -1.14
N VAL A 45 -1.78 4.18 -1.82
CA VAL A 45 -1.55 3.38 -3.04
C VAL A 45 -0.92 4.23 -4.14
N ILE A 46 -1.48 5.42 -4.42
CA ILE A 46 -0.94 6.33 -5.44
C ILE A 46 0.49 6.75 -5.10
N LEU A 47 0.78 7.07 -3.83
CA LEU A 47 2.13 7.42 -3.40
C LEU A 47 3.11 6.26 -3.55
N SER A 48 2.70 5.05 -3.16
CA SER A 48 3.54 3.86 -3.27
C SER A 48 3.89 3.56 -4.73
N GLU A 49 2.93 3.65 -5.65
CA GLU A 49 3.16 3.44 -7.07
C GLU A 49 3.95 4.59 -7.71
N LEU A 50 3.71 5.83 -7.29
CA LEU A 50 4.54 6.97 -7.72
C LEU A 50 5.99 6.78 -7.31
N LYS A 51 6.25 6.34 -6.08
CA LYS A 51 7.60 6.05 -5.58
C LYS A 51 8.26 4.92 -6.39
N ARG A 52 7.55 3.81 -6.61
CA ARG A 52 8.04 2.69 -7.45
C ARG A 52 8.32 3.11 -8.88
N ALA A 53 7.54 4.06 -9.41
CA ALA A 53 7.70 4.61 -10.76
C ALA A 53 8.69 5.79 -10.82
N GLY A 54 9.38 6.16 -9.73
CA GLY A 54 10.31 7.31 -9.71
C GLY A 54 9.63 8.65 -10.00
N PHE A 55 8.41 8.85 -9.53
CA PHE A 55 7.59 10.03 -9.77
C PHE A 55 7.29 10.32 -11.26
N HIS A 56 7.40 9.30 -12.11
CA HIS A 56 6.94 9.32 -13.49
C HIS A 56 5.44 9.03 -13.54
N MET A 57 4.63 10.09 -13.60
CA MET A 57 3.16 10.01 -13.66
C MET A 57 2.66 9.04 -14.73
N THR A 58 3.25 9.07 -15.94
CA THR A 58 2.84 8.17 -17.04
C THR A 58 3.00 6.69 -16.67
N ASN A 59 4.07 6.35 -15.95
CA ASN A 59 4.35 4.98 -15.55
C ASN A 59 3.47 4.56 -14.36
N ALA A 60 3.29 5.45 -13.38
CA ALA A 60 2.38 5.21 -12.27
C ALA A 60 0.92 5.04 -12.76
N ALA A 61 0.47 5.87 -13.69
CA ALA A 61 -0.86 5.77 -14.29
C ALA A 61 -1.06 4.43 -15.02
N LYS A 62 -0.06 4.00 -15.81
CA LYS A 62 -0.08 2.69 -16.47
C LYS A 62 -0.10 1.54 -15.46
N ALA A 63 0.70 1.61 -14.40
CA ALA A 63 0.75 0.58 -13.36
C ALA A 63 -0.58 0.47 -12.60
N LEU A 64 -1.24 1.59 -12.35
CA LEU A 64 -2.56 1.67 -11.72
C LEU A 64 -3.72 1.37 -12.68
N GLY A 65 -3.47 1.22 -13.99
CA GLY A 65 -4.51 1.05 -15.01
C GLY A 65 -5.39 2.29 -15.22
N LEU A 66 -4.92 3.47 -14.81
CA LEU A 66 -5.63 4.74 -14.93
C LEU A 66 -5.07 5.58 -16.07
N GLU A 67 -5.91 6.43 -16.65
CA GLU A 67 -5.42 7.48 -17.53
C GLU A 67 -4.67 8.56 -16.74
N ARG A 68 -3.64 9.15 -17.36
CA ARG A 68 -2.84 10.22 -16.76
C ARG A 68 -3.68 11.38 -16.24
N SER A 69 -4.72 11.77 -16.97
CA SER A 69 -5.63 12.85 -16.62
C SER A 69 -6.44 12.53 -15.35
N HIS A 70 -6.85 11.27 -15.19
CA HIS A 70 -7.59 10.82 -14.01
C HIS A 70 -6.70 10.70 -12.79
N LEU A 71 -5.47 10.20 -12.96
CA LEU A 71 -4.50 10.15 -11.87
C LEU A 71 -4.15 11.56 -11.36
N TYR A 72 -3.99 12.53 -12.26
CA TYR A 72 -3.72 13.92 -11.86
C TYR A 72 -4.86 14.52 -11.04
N LYS A 73 -6.10 14.40 -11.53
CA LYS A 73 -7.29 14.89 -10.80
C LYS A 73 -7.45 14.19 -9.46
N LYS A 74 -7.23 12.88 -9.40
CA LYS A 74 -7.33 12.09 -8.17
C LYS A 74 -6.27 12.51 -7.16
N ALA A 75 -5.02 12.69 -7.59
CA ALA A 75 -3.94 13.15 -6.73
C ALA A 75 -4.20 14.57 -6.21
N GLU A 76 -4.71 15.47 -7.04
CA GLU A 76 -5.08 16.83 -6.64
C GLU A 76 -6.24 16.84 -5.63
N GLN A 77 -7.27 16.02 -5.86
CA GLN A 77 -8.40 15.83 -4.92
C GLN A 77 -7.93 15.29 -3.56
N LEU A 78 -6.94 14.40 -3.56
CA LEU A 78 -6.37 13.82 -2.35
C LEU A 78 -5.31 14.72 -1.68
N GLY A 79 -5.02 15.90 -2.24
CA GLY A 79 -4.01 16.83 -1.72
C GLY A 79 -2.57 16.33 -1.86
N ILE A 80 -2.29 15.50 -2.87
CA ILE A 80 -0.96 14.95 -3.14
C ILE A 80 -0.20 15.88 -4.07
N ASP A 81 0.73 16.65 -3.50
CA ASP A 81 1.65 17.48 -4.28
C ASP A 81 2.78 16.64 -4.90
N ILE A 82 2.53 16.10 -6.09
CA ILE A 82 3.48 15.24 -6.82
C ILE A 82 4.81 15.95 -7.08
N ARG A 83 4.78 17.27 -7.30
CA ARG A 83 6.00 18.09 -7.46
C ARG A 83 6.84 18.17 -6.18
N LYS A 84 6.17 18.23 -5.01
CA LYS A 84 6.84 18.26 -3.71
C LYS A 84 7.45 16.90 -3.40
N GLN A 85 6.67 15.84 -3.61
CA GLN A 85 7.09 14.46 -3.37
C GLN A 85 8.29 14.05 -4.24
N ARG A 86 8.35 14.50 -5.50
CA ARG A 86 9.56 14.29 -6.34
C ARG A 86 10.82 14.91 -5.71
N ARG A 87 10.73 16.14 -5.18
CA ARG A 87 11.88 16.82 -4.56
C ARG A 87 12.29 16.18 -3.24
N GLU A 88 11.32 15.69 -2.47
CA GLU A 88 11.56 14.99 -1.19
C GLU A 88 12.28 13.65 -1.38
N GLU A 89 12.19 13.00 -2.56
CA GLU A 89 12.94 11.76 -2.84
C GLU A 89 14.28 11.96 -3.54
N GLU A 90 14.51 13.15 -4.10
CA GLU A 90 15.80 13.54 -4.67
C GLU A 90 16.74 14.18 -3.62
N SER A 91 16.23 14.43 -2.40
CA SER A 91 16.97 14.97 -1.24
C SER A 91 17.30 13.87 -0.24
#